data_AF-A0A6M0FZ20-F1
#
_entry.id   AF-A0A6M0FZ20-F1
#
_cell.length_a   1.000
_cell.length_b   1.000
_cell.length_c   1.000
_cell.angle_alpha   90.00
_cell.angle_beta   90.00
_cell.angle_gamma   90.00
#
_symmetry.space_group_name_H-M   'P 1'
#
loop_
_entity.id
_entity.type
_entity.pdbx_description
1 polymer ?
#
loop_
_entity_poly.entity_id
_entity_poly.type
_entity_poly.pdbx_seq_one_letter_code
_entity_poly.pdbx_strand_id
1 'polypeptide(L)'
;MFTFGTPYRGSVDAVNFIANSYKQLFLDLTEVLRSLPSVYQLMPIYKVLRIGEEYHRIAEVDNLPNVVKAKAENALAFHREIEAAVTANQNNGDYWKSYKIIPIVGTQQPTMQSVSLENGQLLVNSTLPKGIDLELASGDGTVPYLSAIPIELSQEYRETYIAERHGSLQNNPRVLQELRDRLKATQIKSFDIRGPEVSPAAAERAAISLGLDDLYLADEPVRLSARLIHGEQRFGNLKAEITSVTGDVKPLNLEFQQQGQDWELLLDDLAAGLYRVRVHTDSSNSEAPTPVQDLFEVADSGLV
;
A
#
# COMPACT_ATOMS: atom_id res chain seq x y z
N MET A 1 0.38 7.54 -14.30
CA MET A 1 -0.83 8.21 -14.84
C MET A 1 -1.68 8.65 -13.68
N PHE A 2 -1.89 9.95 -13.52
CA PHE A 2 -2.82 10.50 -12.53
C PHE A 2 -4.14 10.79 -13.24
N THR A 3 -5.26 10.44 -12.62
CA THR A 3 -6.59 10.68 -13.17
C THR A 3 -7.47 11.37 -12.14
N PHE A 4 -8.31 12.31 -12.56
CA PHE A 4 -9.10 13.14 -11.65
C PHE A 4 -10.57 12.94 -11.96
N GLY A 5 -11.35 12.44 -10.99
CA GLY A 5 -12.80 12.25 -11.12
C GLY A 5 -13.21 11.48 -12.37
N THR A 6 -12.38 10.56 -12.87
CA THR A 6 -12.59 9.95 -14.19
C THR A 6 -13.74 8.94 -14.14
N PRO A 7 -14.79 9.05 -14.97
CA PRO A 7 -15.93 8.16 -14.95
C PRO A 7 -15.62 6.85 -15.72
N TYR A 8 -14.74 6.01 -15.18
CA TYR A 8 -14.33 4.74 -15.80
C TYR A 8 -15.51 3.81 -16.12
N ARG A 9 -16.56 3.83 -15.30
CA ARG A 9 -17.80 3.06 -15.54
C ARG A 9 -18.98 3.92 -16.00
N GLY A 10 -18.73 5.16 -16.42
CA GLY A 10 -19.73 6.13 -16.85
C GLY A 10 -20.31 6.99 -15.73
N SER A 11 -21.15 7.96 -16.08
CA SER A 11 -21.85 8.86 -15.18
C SER A 11 -23.35 8.87 -15.50
N VAL A 12 -24.17 8.95 -14.46
CA VAL A 12 -25.64 9.07 -14.58
C VAL A 12 -26.03 10.39 -15.27
N ASP A 13 -25.20 11.44 -15.17
CA ASP A 13 -25.45 12.72 -15.84
C ASP A 13 -25.50 12.57 -17.36
N ALA A 14 -24.73 11.65 -17.94
CA ALA A 14 -24.78 11.37 -19.38
C ALA A 14 -26.16 10.86 -19.83
N VAL A 15 -26.81 10.03 -19.00
CA VAL A 15 -28.19 9.61 -19.23
C VAL A 15 -29.13 10.79 -19.09
N ASN A 16 -28.92 11.62 -18.07
CA ASN A 16 -29.73 12.83 -17.85
C ASN A 16 -29.67 13.78 -19.06
N PHE A 17 -28.49 14.05 -19.61
CA PHE A 17 -28.32 14.96 -20.75
C PHE A 17 -29.01 14.48 -22.04
N ILE A 18 -29.12 13.17 -22.22
CA ILE A 18 -29.75 12.59 -23.40
C ILE A 18 -31.26 12.47 -23.19
N ALA A 19 -31.65 11.91 -22.05
CA ALA A 19 -33.05 11.65 -21.73
C ALA A 19 -33.82 12.93 -21.43
N ASN A 20 -33.20 13.86 -20.72
CA ASN A 20 -33.78 15.10 -20.25
C ASN A 20 -33.11 16.30 -20.94
N SER A 21 -33.87 17.38 -21.19
CA SER A 21 -33.32 18.58 -21.83
C SER A 21 -32.17 19.16 -21.02
N TYR A 22 -31.15 19.70 -21.69
CA TYR A 22 -30.02 20.37 -21.05
C TYR A 22 -29.90 21.82 -21.50
N LYS A 23 -29.90 22.73 -20.53
CA LYS A 23 -29.71 24.16 -20.75
C LYS A 23 -28.54 24.67 -19.95
N GLN A 24 -27.72 25.49 -20.59
CA GLN A 24 -26.64 26.22 -19.93
C GLN A 24 -26.81 27.71 -20.22
N LEU A 25 -26.99 28.51 -19.16
CA LEU A 25 -27.38 29.91 -19.27
C LEU A 25 -28.65 30.05 -20.13
N PHE A 26 -28.58 30.80 -21.23
CA PHE A 26 -29.68 31.01 -22.18
C PHE A 26 -29.66 30.05 -23.39
N LEU A 27 -28.68 29.14 -23.46
CA LEU A 27 -28.54 28.20 -24.58
C LEU A 27 -29.17 26.85 -24.23
N ASP A 28 -29.97 26.33 -25.16
CA ASP A 28 -30.43 24.94 -25.14
C ASP A 28 -29.43 24.09 -25.94
N LEU A 29 -28.73 23.19 -25.25
CA LEU A 29 -27.72 22.32 -25.85
C LEU A 29 -28.22 20.88 -25.97
N THR A 30 -29.52 20.63 -25.74
CA THR A 30 -30.11 19.29 -25.74
C THR A 30 -29.78 18.51 -27.01
N GLU A 31 -30.04 19.10 -28.18
CA GLU A 31 -29.79 18.43 -29.46
C GLU A 31 -28.29 18.26 -29.76
N VAL A 32 -27.46 19.20 -29.28
CA VAL A 32 -26.00 19.07 -29.37
C VAL A 32 -25.55 17.85 -28.58
N LEU A 33 -25.92 17.74 -27.30
CA LEU A 33 -25.52 16.61 -26.45
C LEU A 33 -26.04 15.27 -26.98
N ARG A 34 -27.28 15.21 -27.49
CA ARG A 34 -27.86 14.01 -28.12
C ARG A 34 -27.15 13.60 -29.42
N SER A 35 -26.55 14.55 -30.12
CA SER A 35 -25.82 14.26 -31.36
C SER A 35 -24.48 13.56 -31.09
N LEU A 36 -23.81 13.89 -29.96
CA LEU A 36 -22.44 13.51 -29.65
C LEU A 36 -22.29 12.04 -29.21
N PRO A 37 -21.53 11.20 -29.95
CA PRO A 37 -21.20 9.84 -29.50
C PRO A 37 -20.47 9.80 -28.16
N SER A 38 -19.66 10.82 -27.85
CA SER A 38 -18.92 10.90 -26.57
C SER A 38 -19.84 10.96 -25.35
N VAL A 39 -21.03 11.55 -25.46
CA VAL A 39 -22.01 11.57 -24.37
C VAL A 39 -22.58 10.16 -24.15
N TYR A 40 -22.84 9.41 -25.22
CA TYR A 40 -23.24 8.00 -25.11
C TYR A 40 -22.12 7.14 -24.50
N GLN A 41 -20.86 7.40 -24.85
CA GLN A 41 -19.69 6.73 -24.27
C GLN A 41 -19.48 7.04 -22.78
N LEU A 42 -20.13 8.08 -22.24
CA LEU A 42 -20.15 8.36 -20.81
C LEU A 42 -21.32 7.68 -20.07
N MET A 43 -22.22 6.99 -20.76
CA MET A 43 -23.32 6.29 -20.09
C MET A 43 -22.81 5.16 -19.19
N PRO A 44 -23.50 4.87 -18.08
CA PRO A 44 -23.10 3.79 -17.20
C PRO A 44 -23.08 2.41 -17.88
N ILE A 45 -22.00 1.66 -17.69
CA ILE A 45 -21.81 0.30 -18.26
C ILE A 45 -22.28 -0.83 -17.33
N TYR A 46 -22.84 -0.46 -16.18
CA TYR A 46 -23.40 -1.35 -15.15
C TYR A 46 -24.92 -1.19 -15.06
N LYS A 47 -25.55 -2.07 -14.28
CA LYS A 47 -27.01 -2.09 -14.10
C LYS A 47 -27.47 -0.91 -13.26
N VAL A 48 -27.84 0.18 -13.94
CA VAL A 48 -28.16 1.48 -13.32
C VAL A 48 -29.63 1.86 -13.48
N LEU A 49 -30.32 1.28 -14.47
CA LEU A 49 -31.69 1.62 -14.84
C LEU A 49 -32.68 0.69 -14.15
N ARG A 50 -33.53 1.24 -13.29
CA ARG A 50 -34.62 0.56 -12.63
C ARG A 50 -35.89 0.54 -13.49
N ILE A 51 -36.40 -0.65 -13.76
CA ILE A 51 -37.72 -0.87 -14.38
C ILE A 51 -38.49 -1.83 -13.47
N GLY A 52 -39.49 -1.31 -12.76
CA GLY A 52 -40.11 -2.03 -11.66
C GLY A 52 -39.11 -2.29 -10.52
N GLU A 53 -38.88 -3.57 -10.22
CA GLU A 53 -37.94 -4.04 -9.18
C GLU A 53 -36.56 -4.43 -9.74
N GLU A 54 -36.43 -4.50 -11.06
CA GLU A 54 -35.22 -5.00 -11.74
C GLU A 54 -34.33 -3.85 -12.21
N TYR A 55 -33.02 -4.13 -12.23
CA TYR A 55 -32.00 -3.20 -12.71
C TYR A 55 -31.35 -3.70 -14.00
N HIS A 56 -31.27 -2.82 -14.99
CA HIS A 56 -30.77 -3.08 -16.34
C HIS A 56 -29.64 -2.13 -16.71
N ARG A 57 -28.81 -2.49 -17.68
CA ARG A 57 -27.93 -1.52 -18.34
C ARG A 57 -28.75 -0.69 -19.33
N ILE A 58 -28.40 0.57 -19.52
CA ILE A 58 -29.11 1.47 -20.45
C ILE A 58 -29.12 0.89 -21.87
N ALA A 59 -27.97 0.39 -22.34
CA ALA A 59 -27.82 -0.17 -23.67
C ALA A 59 -28.60 -1.49 -23.89
N GLU A 60 -29.09 -2.15 -22.85
CA GLU A 60 -29.82 -3.43 -22.96
C GLU A 60 -31.33 -3.24 -23.18
N VAL A 61 -31.87 -2.05 -22.89
CA VAL A 61 -33.32 -1.80 -22.94
C VAL A 61 -33.70 -1.07 -24.23
N ASP A 62 -34.81 -1.47 -24.84
CA ASP A 62 -35.33 -0.87 -26.07
C ASP A 62 -36.31 0.27 -25.79
N ASN A 63 -36.49 1.16 -26.78
CA ASN A 63 -37.48 2.23 -26.76
C ASN A 63 -37.38 3.17 -25.53
N LEU A 64 -36.16 3.36 -25.01
CA LEU A 64 -35.92 4.33 -23.95
C LEU A 64 -36.13 5.76 -24.46
N PRO A 65 -36.82 6.63 -23.69
CA PRO A 65 -37.09 8.01 -24.10
C PRO A 65 -35.82 8.77 -24.50
N ASN A 66 -35.81 9.29 -25.73
CA ASN A 66 -34.72 10.09 -26.32
C ASN A 66 -33.34 9.40 -26.44
N VAL A 67 -33.22 8.12 -26.07
CA VAL A 67 -31.97 7.36 -26.18
C VAL A 67 -31.97 6.60 -27.51
N VAL A 68 -31.01 6.89 -28.38
CA VAL A 68 -30.84 6.13 -29.62
C VAL A 68 -30.13 4.81 -29.30
N LYS A 69 -30.88 3.71 -29.36
CA LYS A 69 -30.41 2.36 -29.00
C LYS A 69 -29.06 1.99 -29.62
N ALA A 70 -28.93 2.12 -30.94
CA ALA A 70 -27.70 1.77 -31.66
C ALA A 70 -26.47 2.55 -31.16
N LYS A 71 -26.63 3.82 -30.73
CA LYS A 71 -25.53 4.61 -30.15
C LYS A 71 -25.16 4.13 -28.76
N ALA A 72 -26.15 3.77 -27.93
CA ALA A 72 -25.90 3.22 -26.60
C ALA A 72 -25.22 1.83 -26.67
N GLU A 73 -25.62 0.99 -27.62
CA GLU A 73 -24.97 -0.30 -27.88
C GLU A 73 -23.54 -0.13 -28.37
N ASN A 74 -23.30 0.79 -29.31
CA ASN A 74 -21.96 1.09 -29.79
C ASN A 74 -21.06 1.63 -28.67
N ALA A 75 -21.58 2.52 -27.82
CA ALA A 75 -20.86 3.01 -26.65
C ALA A 75 -20.50 1.89 -25.66
N LEU A 76 -21.43 0.96 -25.41
CA LEU A 76 -21.14 -0.20 -24.56
C LEU A 76 -20.08 -1.11 -25.19
N ALA A 77 -20.17 -1.36 -26.50
CA ALA A 77 -19.18 -2.16 -27.23
C ALA A 77 -17.78 -1.54 -27.15
N PHE A 78 -17.67 -0.22 -27.30
CA PHE A 78 -16.41 0.52 -27.12
C PHE A 78 -15.80 0.29 -25.72
N HIS A 79 -16.60 0.31 -24.66
CA HIS A 79 -16.11 -0.02 -23.31
C HIS A 79 -15.70 -1.49 -23.17
N ARG A 80 -16.40 -2.44 -23.82
CA ARG A 80 -15.98 -3.84 -23.85
C ARG A 80 -14.65 -4.05 -24.55
N GLU A 81 -14.36 -3.27 -25.59
CA GLU A 81 -13.03 -3.27 -26.23
C GLU A 81 -11.94 -2.80 -25.25
N ILE A 82 -12.19 -1.74 -24.49
CA ILE A 82 -11.26 -1.27 -23.44
C ILE A 82 -11.04 -2.35 -22.37
N GLU A 83 -12.10 -2.96 -21.86
CA GLU A 83 -12.01 -4.03 -20.87
C GLU A 83 -11.23 -5.23 -21.38
N ALA A 84 -11.50 -5.67 -22.62
CA ALA A 84 -10.79 -6.77 -23.26
C ALA A 84 -9.29 -6.45 -23.41
N ALA A 85 -8.96 -5.22 -23.82
CA ALA A 85 -7.58 -4.77 -23.91
C ALA A 85 -6.89 -4.74 -22.54
N VAL A 86 -7.58 -4.25 -21.50
CA VAL A 86 -7.09 -4.30 -20.11
C VAL A 86 -6.78 -5.74 -19.74
N THR A 87 -7.73 -6.68 -19.85
CA THR A 87 -7.54 -8.11 -19.52
C THR A 87 -6.40 -8.75 -20.30
N ALA A 88 -6.28 -8.48 -21.61
CA ALA A 88 -5.17 -8.99 -22.42
C ALA A 88 -3.81 -8.47 -21.90
N ASN A 89 -3.75 -7.18 -21.57
CA ASN A 89 -2.58 -6.53 -21.02
C ASN A 89 -2.26 -6.99 -19.59
N GLN A 90 -3.25 -7.49 -18.83
CA GLN A 90 -3.03 -8.03 -17.49
C GLN A 90 -2.12 -9.29 -17.50
N ASN A 91 -2.01 -9.97 -18.64
CA ASN A 91 -1.11 -11.11 -18.80
C ASN A 91 0.26 -10.72 -19.38
N ASN A 92 0.50 -9.42 -19.63
CA ASN A 92 1.75 -8.90 -20.16
C ASN A 92 2.57 -8.23 -19.05
N GLY A 93 3.63 -8.91 -18.60
CA GLY A 93 4.50 -8.43 -17.53
C GLY A 93 5.20 -7.10 -17.81
N ASP A 94 5.48 -6.78 -19.08
CA ASP A 94 6.11 -5.51 -19.46
C ASP A 94 5.08 -4.38 -19.42
N TYR A 95 3.83 -4.65 -19.79
CA TYR A 95 2.75 -3.68 -19.69
C TYR A 95 2.50 -3.24 -18.24
N TRP A 96 2.41 -4.18 -17.30
CA TRP A 96 2.19 -3.86 -15.88
C TRP A 96 3.31 -3.06 -15.21
N LYS A 97 4.52 -3.14 -15.78
CA LYS A 97 5.68 -2.36 -15.35
C LYS A 97 5.75 -0.99 -16.03
N SER A 98 5.03 -0.79 -17.14
CA SER A 98 5.15 0.42 -17.97
C SER A 98 4.55 1.68 -17.33
N TYR A 99 3.47 1.56 -16.56
CA TYR A 99 2.91 2.68 -15.79
C TYR A 99 2.09 2.20 -14.58
N LYS A 100 1.87 3.13 -13.65
CA LYS A 100 0.92 2.98 -12.54
C LYS A 100 -0.21 3.99 -12.69
N ILE A 101 -1.42 3.59 -12.33
CA ILE A 101 -2.58 4.49 -12.25
C ILE A 101 -2.73 4.94 -10.82
N ILE A 102 -2.89 6.25 -10.63
CA ILE A 102 -3.12 6.88 -9.32
C ILE A 102 -4.41 7.70 -9.47
N PRO A 103 -5.57 7.11 -9.12
CA PRO A 103 -6.85 7.80 -9.19
C PRO A 103 -7.00 8.82 -8.06
N ILE A 104 -7.36 10.05 -8.39
CA ILE A 104 -7.85 11.05 -7.46
C ILE A 104 -9.38 11.05 -7.55
N VAL A 105 -10.02 10.58 -6.48
CA VAL A 105 -11.45 10.33 -6.40
C VAL A 105 -12.10 11.35 -5.47
N GLY A 106 -13.03 12.14 -6.02
CA GLY A 106 -13.88 13.00 -5.22
C GLY A 106 -15.01 12.21 -4.55
N THR A 107 -15.26 12.48 -3.28
CA THR A 107 -16.26 11.77 -2.46
C THR A 107 -17.10 12.74 -1.63
N GLN A 108 -18.08 12.20 -0.90
CA GLN A 108 -18.94 12.92 0.04
C GLN A 108 -19.77 14.07 -0.56
N GLN A 109 -19.95 14.12 -1.88
CA GLN A 109 -20.88 15.04 -2.53
C GLN A 109 -22.15 14.30 -2.96
N PRO A 110 -23.34 14.93 -2.82
CA PRO A 110 -24.57 14.40 -3.42
C PRO A 110 -24.37 14.20 -4.92
N THR A 111 -24.52 12.96 -5.38
CA THR A 111 -24.22 12.53 -6.75
C THR A 111 -25.35 11.64 -7.24
N MET A 112 -25.73 11.75 -8.51
CA MET A 112 -26.75 10.87 -9.10
C MET A 112 -26.17 9.45 -9.27
N GLN A 113 -26.90 8.45 -8.80
CA GLN A 113 -26.46 7.07 -8.63
C GLN A 113 -27.24 6.06 -9.49
N SER A 114 -28.51 6.35 -9.78
CA SER A 114 -29.37 5.47 -10.58
C SER A 114 -30.34 6.23 -11.47
N VAL A 115 -31.03 5.50 -12.34
CA VAL A 115 -32.09 6.00 -13.22
C VAL A 115 -33.33 5.14 -13.03
N SER A 116 -34.53 5.68 -13.00
CA SER A 116 -35.79 4.93 -13.04
C SER A 116 -36.61 5.28 -14.27
N LEU A 117 -37.25 4.29 -14.89
CA LEU A 117 -38.25 4.51 -15.93
C LEU A 117 -39.64 4.55 -15.30
N GLU A 118 -40.24 5.75 -15.26
CA GLU A 118 -41.53 5.99 -14.61
C GLU A 118 -42.41 6.81 -15.56
N ASN A 119 -43.63 6.33 -15.82
CA ASN A 119 -44.61 7.00 -16.70
C ASN A 119 -44.04 7.39 -18.09
N GLY A 120 -43.15 6.57 -18.64
CA GLY A 120 -42.52 6.84 -19.94
C GLY A 120 -41.43 7.91 -19.90
N GLN A 121 -40.90 8.26 -18.72
CA GLN A 121 -39.82 9.22 -18.51
C GLN A 121 -38.67 8.60 -17.72
N LEU A 122 -37.44 9.05 -18.00
CA LEU A 122 -36.26 8.63 -17.26
C LEU A 122 -35.93 9.65 -16.17
N LEU A 123 -36.06 9.24 -14.91
CA LEU A 123 -35.75 10.04 -13.74
C LEU A 123 -34.40 9.63 -13.16
N VAL A 124 -33.51 10.59 -12.94
CA VAL A 124 -32.23 10.34 -12.28
C VAL A 124 -32.38 10.48 -10.77
N ASN A 125 -31.74 9.58 -10.01
CA ASN A 125 -31.91 9.46 -8.57
C ASN A 125 -30.55 9.39 -7.87
N SER A 126 -30.48 9.86 -6.62
CA SER A 126 -29.29 9.74 -5.76
C SER A 126 -29.20 8.40 -5.01
N THR A 127 -30.09 7.45 -5.29
CA THR A 127 -30.13 6.14 -4.65
C THR A 127 -29.30 5.13 -5.43
N LEU A 128 -28.52 4.30 -4.73
CA LEU A 128 -27.73 3.24 -5.35
C LEU A 128 -28.63 2.14 -5.95
N PRO A 129 -28.23 1.55 -7.09
CA PRO A 129 -28.81 0.31 -7.58
C PRO A 129 -28.69 -0.83 -6.56
N LYS A 130 -29.67 -1.76 -6.60
CA LYS A 130 -29.70 -2.92 -5.71
C LYS A 130 -28.46 -3.80 -5.92
N GLY A 131 -27.83 -4.24 -4.83
CA GLY A 131 -26.67 -5.13 -4.84
C GLY A 131 -25.32 -4.41 -4.92
N ILE A 132 -25.30 -3.08 -4.92
CA ILE A 132 -24.08 -2.29 -4.74
C ILE A 132 -23.92 -1.94 -3.25
N ASP A 133 -22.69 -2.04 -2.75
CA ASP A 133 -22.33 -1.71 -1.38
C ASP A 133 -22.64 -0.24 -1.06
N LEU A 134 -23.22 0.01 0.11
CA LEU A 134 -23.59 1.36 0.56
C LEU A 134 -22.38 2.27 0.75
N GLU A 135 -21.19 1.72 1.00
CA GLU A 135 -19.95 2.51 1.07
C GLU A 135 -19.60 3.19 -0.26
N LEU A 136 -20.19 2.72 -1.37
CA LEU A 136 -20.03 3.31 -2.69
C LEU A 136 -21.08 4.38 -3.02
N ALA A 137 -21.96 4.74 -2.09
CA ALA A 137 -23.10 5.64 -2.30
C ALA A 137 -22.71 7.12 -2.49
N SER A 138 -21.43 7.47 -2.35
CA SER A 138 -20.94 8.82 -2.52
C SER A 138 -20.44 9.11 -3.95
N GLY A 139 -19.94 10.32 -4.18
CA GLY A 139 -19.29 10.75 -5.42
C GLY A 139 -18.82 12.19 -5.30
N ASP A 140 -18.46 12.78 -6.43
CA ASP A 140 -17.93 14.15 -6.52
C ASP A 140 -18.96 15.18 -7.02
N GLY A 141 -20.23 14.77 -7.12
CA GLY A 141 -21.32 15.60 -7.62
C GLY A 141 -21.59 15.50 -9.11
N THR A 142 -20.78 14.73 -9.84
CA THR A 142 -20.95 14.39 -11.27
C THR A 142 -20.68 12.91 -11.51
N VAL A 143 -19.63 12.37 -10.90
CA VAL A 143 -19.17 10.99 -11.07
C VAL A 143 -19.42 10.20 -9.79
N PRO A 144 -20.20 9.12 -9.85
CA PRO A 144 -20.35 8.17 -8.75
C PRO A 144 -18.98 7.64 -8.30
N TYR A 145 -18.80 7.42 -6.99
CA TYR A 145 -17.58 6.81 -6.48
C TYR A 145 -17.32 5.45 -7.14
N LEU A 146 -18.33 4.58 -7.25
CA LEU A 146 -18.21 3.31 -7.99
C LEU A 146 -17.64 3.48 -9.40
N SER A 147 -17.99 4.57 -10.09
CA SER A 147 -17.51 4.86 -11.44
C SER A 147 -16.12 5.46 -11.48
N ALA A 148 -15.65 6.06 -10.38
CA ALA A 148 -14.33 6.68 -10.29
C ALA A 148 -13.18 5.66 -10.07
N ILE A 149 -13.51 4.42 -9.72
CA ILE A 149 -12.54 3.32 -9.56
C ILE A 149 -12.16 2.81 -10.96
N PRO A 150 -10.87 2.73 -11.35
CA PRO A 150 -10.48 2.10 -12.62
C PRO A 150 -10.90 0.63 -12.70
N ILE A 151 -11.13 0.10 -13.91
CA ILE A 151 -11.58 -1.28 -14.08
C ILE A 151 -10.48 -2.26 -13.64
N GLU A 152 -9.24 -1.98 -14.04
CA GLU A 152 -8.04 -2.73 -13.66
C GLU A 152 -7.72 -2.67 -12.16
N LEU A 153 -8.26 -1.68 -11.43
CA LEU A 153 -8.05 -1.51 -9.99
C LEU A 153 -9.26 -1.93 -9.15
N SER A 154 -10.26 -2.63 -9.72
CA SER A 154 -11.50 -3.02 -9.01
C SER A 154 -11.27 -3.83 -7.72
N GLN A 155 -10.07 -4.41 -7.53
CA GLN A 155 -9.67 -5.21 -6.37
C GLN A 155 -8.42 -4.65 -5.68
N GLU A 156 -7.99 -3.44 -6.04
CA GLU A 156 -6.81 -2.79 -5.48
C GLU A 156 -7.23 -1.50 -4.76
N TYR A 157 -6.59 -1.18 -3.63
CA TYR A 157 -6.85 0.03 -2.85
C TYR A 157 -5.75 1.08 -3.10
N ARG A 158 -5.75 1.72 -4.27
CA ARG A 158 -4.68 2.64 -4.72
C ARG A 158 -5.15 4.07 -4.96
N GLU A 159 -6.39 4.37 -4.65
CA GLU A 159 -7.00 5.68 -4.84
C GLU A 159 -6.60 6.67 -3.75
N THR A 160 -6.55 7.94 -4.13
CA THR A 160 -6.56 9.07 -3.21
C THR A 160 -7.99 9.58 -3.12
N TYR A 161 -8.55 9.60 -1.92
CA TYR A 161 -9.90 10.08 -1.66
C TYR A 161 -9.88 11.51 -1.14
N ILE A 162 -10.76 12.37 -1.67
CA ILE A 162 -10.95 13.72 -1.15
C ILE A 162 -12.42 14.13 -1.20
N ALA A 163 -12.93 14.73 -0.13
CA ALA A 163 -14.26 15.30 -0.11
C ALA A 163 -14.29 16.64 -0.89
N GLU A 164 -14.50 16.57 -2.21
CA GLU A 164 -14.44 17.73 -3.11
C GLU A 164 -15.36 17.52 -4.33
N ARG A 165 -15.82 18.63 -4.92
CA ARG A 165 -16.65 18.63 -6.13
C ARG A 165 -15.82 18.37 -7.39
N HIS A 166 -16.41 17.69 -8.37
CA HIS A 166 -15.77 17.29 -9.64
C HIS A 166 -14.92 18.39 -10.29
N GLY A 167 -15.53 19.57 -10.50
CA GLY A 167 -14.88 20.71 -11.16
C GLY A 167 -13.79 21.41 -10.35
N SER A 168 -13.58 21.01 -9.09
CA SER A 168 -12.57 21.56 -8.17
C SER A 168 -11.46 20.56 -7.84
N LEU A 169 -11.55 19.30 -8.25
CA LEU A 169 -10.52 18.30 -7.94
C LEU A 169 -9.12 18.73 -8.40
N GLN A 170 -9.04 19.31 -9.60
CA GLN A 170 -7.78 19.74 -10.22
C GLN A 170 -7.20 21.03 -9.65
N ASN A 171 -7.97 21.80 -8.85
CA ASN A 171 -7.49 23.03 -8.22
C ASN A 171 -7.42 22.93 -6.69
N ASN A 172 -7.80 21.79 -6.11
CA ASN A 172 -7.74 21.58 -4.68
C ASN A 172 -6.28 21.59 -4.18
N PRO A 173 -5.91 22.46 -3.21
CA PRO A 173 -4.52 22.58 -2.75
C PRO A 173 -3.92 21.29 -2.18
N ARG A 174 -4.73 20.44 -1.52
CA ARG A 174 -4.26 19.17 -0.95
C ARG A 174 -3.93 18.17 -2.05
N VAL A 175 -4.80 18.08 -3.08
CA VAL A 175 -4.55 17.22 -4.24
C VAL A 175 -3.29 17.65 -4.98
N LEU A 176 -3.11 18.96 -5.19
CA LEU A 176 -1.91 19.48 -5.86
C LEU A 176 -0.63 19.23 -5.04
N GLN A 177 -0.71 19.37 -3.72
CA GLN A 177 0.40 19.03 -2.83
C GLN A 177 0.74 17.54 -2.91
N GLU A 178 -0.26 16.65 -2.85
CA GLU A 178 -0.05 15.22 -2.94
C GLU A 178 0.50 14.79 -4.31
N LEU A 179 -0.03 15.37 -5.40
CA LEU A 179 0.50 15.16 -6.74
C LEU A 179 1.98 15.54 -6.80
N ARG A 180 2.34 16.74 -6.31
CA ARG A 180 3.73 17.20 -6.26
C ARG A 180 4.61 16.24 -5.45
N ASP A 181 4.16 15.82 -4.28
CA ASP A 181 4.96 14.99 -3.38
C ASP A 181 5.12 13.56 -3.92
N ARG A 182 4.09 12.98 -4.56
CA ARG A 182 4.19 11.72 -5.29
C ARG A 182 5.12 11.84 -6.50
N LEU A 183 5.03 12.92 -7.27
CA LEU A 183 5.96 13.17 -8.39
C LEU A 183 7.41 13.29 -7.91
N LYS A 184 7.67 13.98 -6.79
CA LYS A 184 9.01 14.00 -6.19
C LYS A 184 9.48 12.60 -5.81
N ALA A 185 8.61 11.82 -5.18
CA ALA A 185 8.94 10.46 -4.77
C ALA A 185 9.32 9.55 -5.95
N THR A 186 8.68 9.69 -7.11
CA THR A 186 9.04 8.90 -8.31
C THR A 186 10.40 9.28 -8.91
N GLN A 187 10.97 10.44 -8.54
CA GLN A 187 12.30 10.86 -9.00
C GLN A 187 13.43 10.44 -8.06
N ILE A 188 13.12 9.77 -6.95
CA ILE A 188 14.14 9.30 -6.02
C ILE A 188 14.86 8.10 -6.64
N LYS A 189 16.14 8.29 -7.00
CA LYS A 189 16.94 7.33 -7.77
C LYS A 189 17.54 6.19 -6.95
N SER A 190 17.50 6.26 -5.62
CA SER A 190 18.00 5.21 -4.74
C SER A 190 17.24 5.22 -3.42
N PHE A 191 16.74 4.04 -3.04
CA PHE A 191 16.11 3.74 -1.76
C PHE A 191 16.78 2.49 -1.18
N ASP A 192 18.12 2.48 -1.12
CA ASP A 192 18.83 1.43 -0.39
C ASP A 192 19.01 1.82 1.08
N ILE A 193 17.87 1.88 1.79
CA ILE A 193 17.84 2.14 3.24
C ILE A 193 18.00 0.83 4.02
N ARG A 194 17.79 -0.32 3.36
CA ARG A 194 17.89 -1.65 3.99
C ARG A 194 19.27 -2.29 3.84
N GLY A 195 20.17 -1.71 3.04
CA GLY A 195 21.44 -2.33 2.66
C GLY A 195 21.21 -3.47 1.65
N PRO A 196 22.28 -3.96 0.99
CA PRO A 196 22.18 -5.05 0.03
C PRO A 196 21.52 -6.28 0.66
N GLU A 197 20.69 -6.98 -0.12
CA GLU A 197 20.16 -8.30 0.28
C GLU A 197 21.32 -9.20 0.72
N VAL A 198 21.20 -9.79 1.92
CA VAL A 198 22.21 -10.69 2.47
C VAL A 198 22.38 -11.86 1.51
N SER A 199 23.52 -11.90 0.82
CA SER A 199 23.79 -12.97 -0.15
C SER A 199 23.68 -14.36 0.52
N PRO A 200 23.31 -15.43 -0.20
CA PRO A 200 23.30 -16.78 0.35
C PRO A 200 24.63 -17.19 1.01
N ALA A 201 25.74 -16.72 0.45
CA ALA A 201 27.08 -16.92 1.02
C ALA A 201 27.31 -16.19 2.36
N ALA A 202 26.60 -15.08 2.60
CA ALA A 202 26.60 -14.38 3.88
C ALA A 202 25.66 -15.05 4.90
N ALA A 203 24.56 -15.68 4.45
CA ALA A 203 23.64 -16.43 5.32
C ALA A 203 24.28 -17.71 5.88
N GLU A 204 25.17 -18.35 5.12
CA GLU A 204 25.92 -19.55 5.54
C GLU A 204 27.24 -19.22 6.27
N ARG A 205 27.56 -17.93 6.45
CA ARG A 205 28.79 -17.53 7.14
C ARG A 205 28.70 -17.85 8.62
N ALA A 206 29.78 -18.44 9.16
CA ALA A 206 29.89 -18.70 10.58
C ALA A 206 29.75 -17.39 11.38
N ALA A 207 28.97 -17.42 12.46
CA ALA A 207 28.75 -16.29 13.35
C ALA A 207 28.75 -16.71 14.82
N ILE A 208 28.99 -15.76 15.72
CA ILE A 208 28.79 -15.93 17.17
C ILE A 208 27.49 -15.19 17.52
N SER A 209 26.54 -15.90 18.11
CA SER A 209 25.41 -15.28 18.81
C SER A 209 25.82 -15.10 20.26
N LEU A 210 25.60 -13.91 20.80
CA LEU A 210 25.89 -13.56 22.19
C LEU A 210 24.57 -13.17 22.88
N GLY A 211 24.32 -13.73 24.06
CA GLY A 211 23.20 -13.37 24.93
C GLY A 211 23.72 -13.01 26.31
N LEU A 212 23.42 -11.79 26.74
CA LEU A 212 23.69 -11.24 28.06
C LEU A 212 22.57 -10.23 28.35
N ASP A 213 22.36 -9.91 29.63
CA ASP A 213 21.46 -8.83 30.04
C ASP A 213 22.24 -7.50 30.12
N ASP A 214 21.53 -6.38 30.00
CA ASP A 214 22.15 -5.04 29.98
C ASP A 214 22.65 -4.60 31.36
N LEU A 215 22.05 -5.14 32.44
CA LEU A 215 22.25 -4.70 33.81
C LEU A 215 22.25 -5.89 34.78
N TYR A 216 23.22 -5.89 35.68
CA TYR A 216 23.35 -6.83 36.78
C TYR A 216 23.56 -6.09 38.10
N LEU A 217 23.18 -6.69 39.22
CA LEU A 217 23.58 -6.26 40.55
C LEU A 217 24.96 -6.82 40.93
N ALA A 218 25.73 -6.10 41.74
CA ALA A 218 27.08 -6.52 42.15
C ALA A 218 27.12 -7.82 42.97
N ASP A 219 25.99 -8.22 43.56
CA ASP A 219 25.82 -9.45 44.34
C ASP A 219 25.19 -10.61 43.55
N GLU A 220 24.89 -10.42 42.26
CA GLU A 220 24.42 -11.50 41.38
C GLU A 220 25.45 -11.87 40.30
N PRO A 221 25.53 -13.16 39.92
CA PRO A 221 26.49 -13.59 38.91
C PRO A 221 26.10 -13.07 37.52
N VAL A 222 27.06 -12.47 36.82
CA VAL A 222 26.87 -12.06 35.41
C VAL A 222 26.92 -13.32 34.55
N ARG A 223 25.80 -13.62 33.89
CA ARG A 223 25.67 -14.78 32.99
C ARG A 223 25.78 -14.35 31.54
N LEU A 224 26.80 -14.87 30.85
CA LEU A 224 26.95 -14.76 29.42
C LEU A 224 26.64 -16.11 28.78
N SER A 225 25.79 -16.08 27.77
CA SER A 225 25.48 -17.22 26.91
C SER A 225 25.98 -16.92 25.50
N ALA A 226 26.51 -17.93 24.81
CA ALA A 226 26.93 -17.78 23.43
C ALA A 226 26.66 -19.04 22.62
N ARG A 227 26.46 -18.87 21.31
CA ARG A 227 26.26 -19.97 20.36
C ARG A 227 27.06 -19.72 19.09
N LEU A 228 27.70 -20.77 18.57
CA LEU A 228 28.27 -20.74 17.23
C LEU A 228 27.20 -21.14 16.22
N ILE A 229 26.98 -20.29 15.22
CA ILE A 229 26.06 -20.52 14.11
C ILE A 229 26.89 -20.90 12.88
N HIS A 230 26.55 -22.00 12.20
CA HIS A 230 27.22 -22.46 10.96
C HIS A 230 28.74 -22.67 11.09
N GLY A 231 29.21 -23.09 12.26
CA GLY A 231 30.63 -23.18 12.61
C GLY A 231 30.93 -24.10 13.78
N GLU A 232 29.96 -24.92 14.17
CA GLU A 232 30.02 -25.82 15.31
C GLU A 232 31.22 -26.77 15.18
N GLN A 233 32.04 -26.86 16.23
CA GLN A 233 33.27 -27.69 16.32
C GLN A 233 34.40 -27.31 15.35
N ARG A 234 34.21 -26.37 14.42
CA ARG A 234 35.21 -26.02 13.39
C ARG A 234 36.23 -24.97 13.86
N PHE A 235 35.85 -24.09 14.78
CA PHE A 235 36.65 -22.90 15.13
C PHE A 235 37.19 -22.88 16.57
N GLY A 236 37.08 -24.00 17.29
CA GLY A 236 37.59 -24.14 18.67
C GLY A 236 36.62 -23.60 19.72
N ASN A 237 37.16 -23.22 20.89
CA ASN A 237 36.38 -22.72 22.01
C ASN A 237 36.04 -21.24 21.85
N LEU A 238 35.02 -20.78 22.58
CA LEU A 238 34.69 -19.36 22.71
C LEU A 238 35.40 -18.75 23.92
N LYS A 239 35.93 -17.53 23.72
CA LYS A 239 36.62 -16.72 24.71
C LYS A 239 35.98 -15.35 24.83
N ALA A 240 35.76 -14.91 26.07
CA ALA A 240 35.37 -13.55 26.40
C ALA A 240 36.58 -12.74 26.88
N GLU A 241 36.79 -11.58 26.28
CA GLU A 241 37.64 -10.51 26.80
C GLU A 241 36.73 -9.43 27.40
N ILE A 242 36.81 -9.19 28.70
CA ILE A 242 35.97 -8.23 29.42
C ILE A 242 36.85 -7.09 29.89
N THR A 243 36.47 -5.87 29.52
CA THR A 243 37.23 -4.64 29.80
C THR A 243 36.33 -3.65 30.51
N SER A 244 36.83 -3.04 31.58
CA SER A 244 36.10 -1.94 32.21
C SER A 244 36.15 -0.70 31.30
N VAL A 245 35.00 -0.06 31.09
CA VAL A 245 34.87 1.18 30.31
C VAL A 245 35.02 2.41 31.20
N THR A 246 34.70 2.26 32.49
CA THR A 246 34.60 3.35 33.47
C THR A 246 35.72 3.30 34.53
N GLY A 247 36.34 2.15 34.74
CA GLY A 247 37.43 1.96 35.69
C GLY A 247 38.73 1.49 35.01
N ASP A 248 39.85 1.63 35.73
CA ASP A 248 41.17 1.20 35.28
C ASP A 248 41.48 -0.23 35.76
N VAL A 249 40.55 -1.15 35.47
CA VAL A 249 40.64 -2.57 35.85
C VAL A 249 41.29 -3.34 34.71
N LYS A 250 42.22 -4.26 35.03
CA LYS A 250 42.85 -5.12 34.03
C LYS A 250 41.79 -5.95 33.29
N PRO A 251 41.92 -6.11 31.95
CA PRO A 251 41.03 -6.97 31.18
C PRO A 251 41.00 -8.40 31.72
N LEU A 252 39.79 -8.96 31.85
CA LEU A 252 39.59 -10.37 32.17
C LEU A 252 39.47 -11.15 30.85
N ASN A 253 40.21 -12.26 30.73
CA ASN A 253 40.13 -13.16 29.59
C ASN A 253 39.69 -14.52 30.08
N LEU A 254 38.51 -14.96 29.67
CA LEU A 254 37.85 -16.15 30.20
C LEU A 254 37.33 -17.02 29.08
N GLU A 255 37.36 -18.33 29.28
CA GLU A 255 36.83 -19.30 28.33
C GLU A 255 35.39 -19.66 28.71
N PHE A 256 34.50 -19.75 27.71
CA PHE A 256 33.17 -20.29 27.95
C PHE A 256 33.22 -21.80 28.17
N GLN A 257 32.30 -22.31 28.98
CA GLN A 257 32.08 -23.73 29.17
C GLN A 257 30.96 -24.21 28.23
N GLN A 258 31.24 -25.24 27.44
CA GLN A 258 30.25 -25.80 26.52
C GLN A 258 29.19 -26.60 27.29
N GLN A 259 27.92 -26.25 27.08
CA GLN A 259 26.74 -26.95 27.59
C GLN A 259 25.83 -27.34 26.42
N GLY A 260 26.06 -28.52 25.84
CA GLY A 260 25.34 -28.97 24.66
C GLY A 260 25.70 -28.16 23.42
N GLN A 261 24.72 -27.46 22.83
CA GLN A 261 24.91 -26.57 21.68
C GLN A 261 25.24 -25.13 22.08
N ASP A 262 25.04 -24.80 23.36
CA ASP A 262 25.28 -23.48 23.90
C ASP A 262 26.58 -23.45 24.71
N TRP A 263 27.10 -22.25 24.92
CA TRP A 263 28.30 -21.96 25.68
C TRP A 263 27.91 -21.00 26.79
N GLU A 264 28.31 -21.28 28.03
CA GLU A 264 28.01 -20.41 29.17
C GLU A 264 29.29 -19.96 29.88
N LEU A 265 29.29 -18.71 30.32
CA LEU A 265 30.30 -18.13 31.20
C LEU A 265 29.57 -17.43 32.35
N LEU A 266 29.96 -17.77 33.58
CA LEU A 266 29.50 -17.12 34.79
C LEU A 266 30.67 -16.33 35.39
N LEU A 267 30.38 -15.09 35.76
CA LEU A 267 31.31 -14.22 36.47
C LEU A 267 30.71 -13.87 37.81
N ASP A 268 31.47 -14.13 38.86
CA ASP A 268 31.14 -13.72 40.22
C ASP A 268 31.96 -12.48 40.59
N ASP A 269 31.45 -11.70 41.54
CA ASP A 269 32.17 -10.62 42.23
C ASP A 269 32.74 -9.51 41.31
N LEU A 270 32.05 -9.20 40.20
CA LEU A 270 32.45 -8.09 39.34
C LEU A 270 32.07 -6.76 40.01
N ALA A 271 33.04 -5.87 40.21
CA ALA A 271 32.79 -4.58 40.85
C ALA A 271 31.81 -3.72 40.05
N ALA A 272 31.05 -2.85 40.73
CA ALA A 272 30.13 -1.94 40.06
C ALA A 272 30.84 -1.06 39.00
N GLY A 273 30.22 -0.93 37.83
CA GLY A 273 30.73 -0.17 36.70
C GLY A 273 30.22 -0.66 35.35
N LEU A 274 30.54 0.09 34.30
CA LEU A 274 30.25 -0.28 32.92
C LEU A 274 31.39 -1.11 32.33
N TYR A 275 31.05 -2.23 31.71
CA TYR A 275 31.98 -3.17 31.10
C TYR A 275 31.66 -3.38 29.63
N ARG A 276 32.70 -3.70 28.85
CA ARG A 276 32.62 -4.18 27.47
C ARG A 276 33.10 -5.61 27.43
N VAL A 277 32.28 -6.48 26.86
CA VAL A 277 32.67 -7.86 26.52
C VAL A 277 32.96 -7.95 25.02
N ARG A 278 34.00 -8.70 24.67
CA ARG A 278 34.30 -9.14 23.31
C ARG A 278 34.42 -10.65 23.28
N VAL A 279 33.54 -11.32 22.54
CA VAL A 279 33.55 -12.76 22.38
C VAL A 279 34.14 -13.16 21.04
N HIS A 280 35.08 -14.10 21.04
CA HIS A 280 35.78 -14.59 19.86
C HIS A 280 36.07 -16.09 19.95
N THR A 281 36.35 -16.71 18.81
CA THR A 281 36.84 -18.11 18.73
C THR A 281 38.35 -18.19 18.87
N ASP A 282 38.88 -19.37 19.23
CA ASP A 282 40.32 -19.66 19.19
C ASP A 282 40.93 -19.49 17.80
N SER A 283 40.17 -19.84 16.75
CA SER A 283 40.61 -19.64 15.37
C SER A 283 40.49 -18.17 14.96
N SER A 284 41.57 -17.64 14.39
CA SER A 284 41.61 -16.30 13.77
C SER A 284 41.75 -16.36 12.24
N ASN A 285 41.42 -17.50 11.62
CA ASN A 285 41.50 -17.65 10.17
C ASN A 285 40.41 -16.83 9.46
N SER A 286 40.53 -16.65 8.14
CA SER A 286 39.61 -15.81 7.35
C SER A 286 38.17 -16.33 7.28
N GLU A 287 37.93 -17.58 7.67
CA GLU A 287 36.63 -18.24 7.68
C GLU A 287 35.99 -18.26 9.07
N ALA A 288 36.74 -17.92 10.12
CA ALA A 288 36.25 -17.84 11.48
C ALA A 288 35.21 -16.71 11.62
N PRO A 289 34.23 -16.88 12.52
CA PRO A 289 33.26 -15.83 12.78
C PRO A 289 33.95 -14.57 13.28
N THR A 290 33.47 -13.40 12.83
CA THR A 290 33.95 -12.12 13.36
C THR A 290 33.62 -12.04 14.86
N PRO A 291 34.55 -11.57 15.71
CA PRO A 291 34.25 -11.34 17.13
C PRO A 291 33.04 -10.43 17.33
N VAL A 292 32.19 -10.77 18.29
CA VAL A 292 31.01 -9.97 18.66
C VAL A 292 31.31 -9.23 19.96
N GLN A 293 30.76 -8.03 20.11
CA GLN A 293 30.99 -7.17 21.26
C GLN A 293 29.67 -6.63 21.80
N ASP A 294 29.61 -6.46 23.11
CA ASP A 294 28.51 -5.77 23.76
C ASP A 294 28.96 -5.02 25.02
N LEU A 295 28.06 -4.23 25.61
CA LEU A 295 28.24 -3.52 26.86
C LEU A 295 27.24 -4.05 27.91
N PHE A 296 27.65 -4.09 29.17
CA PHE A 296 26.75 -4.35 30.28
C PHE A 296 27.20 -3.55 31.51
N GLU A 297 26.25 -3.21 32.37
CA GLU A 297 26.49 -2.48 33.61
C GLU A 297 26.33 -3.40 34.81
N VAL A 298 27.22 -3.25 35.80
CA VAL A 298 27.04 -3.80 37.14
C VAL A 298 26.74 -2.65 38.08
N ALA A 299 25.56 -2.64 38.67
CA ALA A 299 25.15 -1.63 39.65
C ALA A 299 25.48 -2.08 41.08
N ASP A 300 25.79 -1.12 41.94
CA ASP A 300 26.00 -1.38 43.37
C ASP A 300 24.67 -1.76 44.03
N SER A 301 24.64 -2.87 44.78
CA SER A 301 23.44 -3.40 45.43
C SER A 301 22.88 -2.46 46.51
N GLY A 302 23.58 -1.36 46.83
CA GLY A 302 23.21 -0.35 47.82
C GLY A 302 22.32 0.80 47.32
N LEU A 303 21.85 0.78 46.07
CA LEU A 303 20.94 1.80 45.52
C LEU A 303 19.60 1.20 45.09
N VAL A 304 18.78 0.81 46.08
CA VAL A 304 17.31 0.73 45.97
C VAL A 304 16.69 1.53 47.10
#